data_AF-A0A519CME5-F1
#
_entry.id   AF-A0A519CME5-F1
#
_cell.length_a   1.000
_cell.length_b   1.000
_cell.length_c   1.000
_cell.angle_alpha   90.00
_cell.angle_beta   90.00
_cell.angle_gamma   90.00
#
_symmetry.space_group_name_H-M   'P 1'
#
loop_
_entity.id
_entity.type
_entity.pdbx_description
1 polymer ?
#
loop_
_entity_poly.entity_id
_entity_poly.type
_entity_poly.pdbx_seq_one_letter_code
_entity_poly.pdbx_strand_id
1 'polypeptide(L)' 'MQICGIDEAGRGSMLGPLVIAGISLEKKNLRKLTSL' A
#
# COMPACT_ATOMS: atom_id res chain seq x y z
N MET A 1 4.78 -17.77 2.04
CA MET A 1 4.94 -16.86 0.89
C MET A 1 4.60 -15.45 1.33
N GLN A 2 5.59 -14.55 1.27
CA GLN A 2 5.38 -13.11 1.46
C GLN A 2 4.80 -12.52 0.17
N ILE A 3 3.90 -11.56 0.30
CA ILE A 3 3.42 -10.72 -0.80
C ILE A 3 3.70 -9.26 -0.45
N CYS A 4 3.90 -8.43 -1.47
CA CYS A 4 4.02 -6.99 -1.29
C CYS A 4 3.11 -6.24 -2.27
N GLY A 5 2.62 -5.09 -1.84
CA GLY A 5 1.93 -4.10 -2.67
C GLY A 5 2.63 -2.76 -2.50
N ILE A 6 2.73 -2.01 -3.60
CA ILE A 6 3.33 -0.67 -3.63
C ILE A 6 2.30 0.24 -4.27
N ASP A 7 2.09 1.41 -3.69
CA ASP A 7 1.21 2.42 -4.24
C ASP A 7 1.77 3.82 -3.94
N GLU A 8 1.30 4.80 -4.70
CA GLU A 8 1.78 6.17 -4.68
C GLU A 8 0.60 7.15 -4.58
N ALA A 9 0.80 8.25 -3.87
CA ALA A 9 -0.18 9.31 -3.71
C ALA A 9 0.47 10.68 -3.90
N GLY A 10 -0.25 11.60 -4.54
CA GLY A 10 0.21 12.97 -4.75
C GLY A 10 0.87 13.26 -6.10
N ARG A 11 0.88 12.32 -7.05
CA ARG A 11 1.45 12.52 -8.40
C ARG A 11 0.84 13.71 -9.16
N GLY A 12 -0.43 14.04 -8.90
CA GLY A 12 -1.15 15.15 -9.53
C GLY A 12 -1.34 16.38 -8.63
N SER A 13 -0.76 16.39 -7.43
CA SER A 13 -0.95 17.52 -6.50
C SER A 13 -0.06 18.70 -6.90
N MET A 14 -0.63 19.91 -6.92
CA MET A 14 0.15 21.14 -7.18
C MET A 14 1.08 21.46 -6.01
N LEU A 15 0.65 21.16 -4.79
CA LEU A 15 1.37 21.39 -3.54
C LEU A 15 1.32 20.13 -2.67
N GLY A 16 2.37 19.91 -1.88
CA GLY A 16 2.54 18.71 -1.06
C GLY A 16 3.44 17.65 -1.71
N PRO A 17 3.92 16.67 -0.93
CA PRO A 17 4.87 15.69 -1.42
C PRO A 17 4.20 14.58 -2.25
N LEU A 18 4.96 14.00 -3.18
CA LEU A 18 4.70 12.66 -3.69
C LEU A 18 5.11 11.65 -2.61
N VAL A 19 4.18 10.78 -2.23
CA VAL A 19 4.40 9.73 -1.23
C VAL A 19 4.31 8.39 -1.93
N ILE A 20 5.29 7.52 -1.68
CA ILE A 20 5.27 6.12 -2.14
C ILE A 20 5.28 5.25 -0.89
N ALA A 21 4.32 4.34 -0.79
CA ALA A 21 4.19 3.42 0.33
C ALA A 21 4.23 1.97 -0.14
N GLY A 22 4.97 1.14 0.60
CA GLY A 22 5.02 -0.30 0.39
C GLY A 22 4.49 -1.04 1.61
N ILE A 23 3.67 -2.05 1.39
CA ILE A 23 3.18 -2.96 2.43
C ILE A 23 3.65 -4.36 2.09
N SER A 24 4.26 -5.04 3.05
CA SER A 24 4.57 -6.47 2.96
C SER A 24 3.75 -7.24 3.99
N LEU A 25 3.15 -8.35 3.57
CA LEU A 25 2.40 -9.22 4.45
C LEU A 25 2.54 -10.69 4.06
N GLU A 26 2.41 -11.55 5.06
CA GLU A 26 2.25 -12.97 4.79
C GLU A 26 0.89 -13.24 4.13
N LYS A 27 0.85 -14.07 3.08
CA LYS A 27 -0.38 -14.39 2.36
C LYS A 27 -1.52 -14.90 3.26
N LYS A 28 -1.22 -15.56 4.38
CA LYS A 28 -2.21 -16.03 5.37
C LYS A 28 -2.98 -14.88 6.04
N ASN A 29 -2.36 -13.71 6.14
CA ASN A 29 -2.92 -12.52 6.77
C ASN A 29 -3.76 -11.67 5.81
N LEU A 30 -3.89 -12.05 4.53
CA LEU A 30 -4.62 -11.27 3.52
C LEU A 30 -6.07 -10.97 3.92
N ARG A 31 -6.73 -11.91 4.63
CA ARG A 31 -8.11 -11.71 5.12
C ARG A 31 -8.27 -10.54 6.10
N LYS A 32 -7.20 -10.12 6.78
CA LYS A 32 -7.22 -8.95 7.69
C LYS A 32 -7.39 -7.63 6.93
N LEU A 33 -7.02 -7.57 5.65
CA LEU A 33 -7.16 -6.38 4.81
C LEU A 33 -8.58 -6.23 4.24
N THR A 34 -9.36 -7.31 4.20
CA THR A 34 -10.70 -7.33 3.61
C THR A 34 -11.82 -7.40 4.63
N SER A 35 -11.52 -7.45 5.94
CA SER A 35 -12.52 -7.61 7.00
C SER A 35 -13.27 -6.31 7.36
N LEU A 36 -13.62 -5.51 6.36
CA LEU A 36 -14.45 -4.33 6.52
C LEU A 36 -15.93 -4.69 6.63
#